data_AF-A0A8S3X486-F1
#
_entry.id   AF-A0A8S3X486-F1
#
_cell.length_a   1.000
_cell.length_b   1.000
_cell.length_c   1.000
_cell.angle_alpha   90.00
_cell.angle_beta   90.00
_cell.angle_gamma   90.00
#
_symmetry.space_group_name_H-M   'P 1'
#
loop_
_entity.id
_entity.type
_entity.pdbx_description
1 polymer ?
#
loop_
_entity_poly.entity_id
_entity_poly.type
_entity_poly.pdbx_seq_one_letter_code
_entity_poly.pdbx_strand_id
1 'polypeptide(L)'
;MRSILEESMLETRSMPPENRPRLPRIPLIKRNRAVVWALNPMLVTYLEASRDLCETDSMLFGATLAVCRIIGAKLPMARRATQQGSAIPAWRKRIEDRIAKARALIGRLTSFRSGNNRPRVLRTVRMAFAGTNISLSQPDITQKLTERIDDLKQKIAAWGKRILRFSESSRRFNQNRL
;
A
#
# COMPACT_ATOMS: atom_id res chain seq x y z
N MET A 1 -3.24 -8.64 37.01
CA MET A 1 -3.39 -9.50 35.81
C MET A 1 -4.70 -10.28 35.85
N ARG A 2 -5.02 -11.00 36.93
CA ARG A 2 -6.29 -11.76 37.06
C ARG A 2 -7.55 -10.90 36.89
N SER A 3 -7.64 -9.76 37.60
CA SER A 3 -8.78 -8.84 37.44
C SER A 3 -8.95 -8.31 36.00
N ILE A 4 -7.85 -7.98 35.31
CA ILE A 4 -7.88 -7.53 33.90
C ILE A 4 -8.34 -8.65 32.95
N LEU A 5 -7.96 -9.89 33.25
CA LEU A 5 -8.40 -11.08 32.49
C LEU A 5 -9.90 -11.29 32.64
N GLU A 6 -10.41 -11.29 33.88
CA GLU A 6 -11.83 -11.45 34.17
C GLU A 6 -12.68 -10.34 33.55
N GLU A 7 -12.24 -9.08 33.67
CA GLU A 7 -12.89 -7.92 33.05
C GLU A 7 -12.95 -8.05 31.51
N SER A 8 -11.84 -8.44 30.89
CA SER A 8 -11.77 -8.60 29.42
C SER A 8 -12.62 -9.79 28.93
N MET A 9 -12.73 -10.86 29.71
CA MET A 9 -13.60 -12.00 29.40
C MET A 9 -15.08 -11.64 29.52
N LEU A 10 -15.47 -10.89 30.55
CA LEU A 10 -16.84 -10.40 30.72
C LEU A 10 -17.26 -9.47 29.58
N GLU A 11 -16.39 -8.54 29.20
CA GLU A 11 -16.63 -7.63 28.08
C GLU A 11 -16.80 -8.38 26.75
N THR A 12 -15.98 -9.41 26.53
CA THR A 12 -16.04 -10.20 25.30
C THR A 12 -17.29 -11.07 25.22
N ARG A 13 -17.76 -11.63 26.34
CA ARG A 13 -19.01 -12.42 26.41
C ARG A 13 -20.23 -11.60 26.02
N SER A 14 -20.26 -10.32 26.39
CA SER A 14 -21.35 -9.41 26.05
C SER A 14 -21.27 -8.84 24.62
N MET A 15 -20.20 -9.15 23.87
CA MET A 15 -19.95 -8.58 22.55
C MET A 15 -20.11 -9.63 21.45
N PRO A 16 -21.03 -9.43 20.48
CA PRO A 16 -21.15 -10.35 19.35
C PRO A 16 -19.85 -10.36 18.53
N PRO A 17 -19.48 -11.50 17.90
CA PRO A 17 -18.21 -11.67 17.20
C PRO A 17 -17.91 -10.57 16.17
N GLU A 18 -18.95 -10.07 15.49
CA GLU A 18 -18.86 -9.03 14.46
C GLU A 18 -18.40 -7.67 15.00
N ASN A 19 -18.66 -7.39 16.27
CA ASN A 19 -18.34 -6.12 16.92
C ASN A 19 -17.00 -6.15 17.65
N ARG A 20 -16.31 -7.30 17.68
CA ARG A 20 -15.04 -7.44 18.39
C ARG A 20 -13.94 -6.59 17.74
N PRO A 21 -13.16 -5.82 18.50
CA PRO A 21 -12.08 -5.02 17.96
C PRO A 21 -10.99 -5.94 17.38
N ARG A 22 -10.34 -5.51 16.30
CA ARG A 22 -9.19 -6.24 15.77
C ARG A 22 -8.04 -6.16 16.77
N LEU A 23 -7.47 -7.30 17.14
CA LEU A 23 -6.31 -7.32 18.03
C LEU A 23 -5.02 -7.10 17.24
N PRO A 24 -4.10 -6.22 17.70
CA PRO A 24 -2.83 -6.01 17.04
C PRO A 24 -1.90 -7.23 17.22
N ARG A 25 -1.06 -7.50 16.22
CA ARG A 25 -0.01 -8.51 16.35
C ARG A 25 1.04 -8.04 17.34
N ILE A 26 1.22 -8.78 18.43
CA ILE A 26 2.19 -8.46 19.48
C ILE A 26 3.56 -9.03 19.11
N PRO A 27 4.66 -8.25 19.17
CA PRO A 27 6.00 -8.76 18.92
C PRO A 27 6.46 -9.68 20.07
N LEU A 28 7.17 -10.76 19.71
CA LEU A 28 7.67 -11.79 20.64
C LEU A 28 8.95 -11.34 21.37
N ILE A 29 8.84 -10.26 22.14
CA ILE A 29 9.93 -9.74 22.99
C ILE A 29 9.83 -10.37 24.39
N LYS A 30 10.96 -10.53 25.11
CA LYS A 30 11.04 -11.15 26.44
C LYS A 30 9.93 -10.70 27.40
N ARG A 31 9.69 -9.38 27.49
CA ARG A 31 8.64 -8.79 28.34
C ARG A 31 7.23 -9.30 27.98
N ASN A 32 6.88 -9.27 26.70
CA ASN A 32 5.55 -9.70 26.22
C ASN A 32 5.36 -11.20 26.42
N ARG A 33 6.43 -11.98 26.17
CA ARG A 33 6.43 -13.43 26.42
C ARG A 33 6.19 -13.76 27.89
N ALA A 34 6.80 -13.03 28.82
CA ALA A 34 6.58 -13.21 30.25
C ALA A 34 5.11 -12.96 30.64
N VAL A 35 4.46 -11.94 30.07
CA VAL A 35 3.03 -11.67 30.29
C VAL A 35 2.15 -12.81 29.79
N VAL A 36 2.40 -13.32 28.59
CA VAL A 36 1.67 -14.47 28.04
C VAL A 36 1.87 -15.71 28.91
N TRP A 37 3.11 -15.98 29.33
CA TRP A 37 3.43 -17.12 30.19
C TRP A 37 2.79 -17.04 31.57
N ALA A 38 2.66 -15.85 32.14
CA ALA A 38 1.98 -15.65 33.42
C ALA A 38 0.45 -15.85 33.32
N LEU A 39 -0.16 -15.51 32.17
CA LEU A 39 -1.60 -15.64 31.96
C LEU A 39 -2.03 -17.05 31.52
N ASN A 40 -1.16 -17.79 30.82
CA ASN A 40 -1.52 -19.08 30.25
C ASN A 40 -2.04 -20.11 31.29
N PRO A 41 -1.41 -20.27 32.48
CA PRO A 41 -1.93 -21.19 33.50
C PRO A 41 -3.30 -20.75 34.05
N MET A 42 -3.56 -19.44 34.13
CA MET A 42 -4.87 -18.93 34.56
C MET A 42 -5.93 -19.28 33.53
N LEU A 43 -5.63 -19.08 32.25
CA LEU A 43 -6.55 -19.37 31.15
C LEU A 43 -6.98 -20.85 31.11
N VAL A 44 -6.07 -21.79 31.38
CA VAL A 44 -6.38 -23.23 31.42
C VAL A 44 -7.54 -23.52 32.39
N THR A 45 -7.53 -22.92 33.59
CA THR A 45 -8.61 -23.12 34.57
C THR A 45 -9.98 -22.60 34.09
N TYR A 46 -10.02 -21.53 33.29
CA TYR A 46 -11.27 -21.02 32.72
C TYR A 46 -11.73 -21.86 31.52
N LEU A 47 -10.80 -22.37 30.71
CA LEU A 47 -11.11 -23.23 29.56
C LEU A 47 -11.67 -24.58 29.98
N GLU A 48 -11.16 -25.18 31.06
CA GLU A 48 -11.71 -26.43 31.62
C GLU A 48 -13.17 -26.29 32.09
N ALA A 49 -13.57 -25.07 32.48
CA ALA A 49 -14.94 -24.75 32.88
C ALA A 49 -15.86 -24.36 31.70
N SER A 50 -15.33 -24.30 30.48
CA SER A 50 -16.12 -23.93 29.29
C SER A 50 -17.04 -25.07 28.84
N ARG A 51 -18.27 -24.73 28.42
CA ARG A 51 -19.28 -25.73 28.02
C ARG A 51 -19.51 -25.78 26.52
N ASP A 52 -19.19 -24.69 25.83
CA ASP A 52 -19.43 -24.53 24.40
C ASP A 52 -18.25 -23.88 23.69
N LEU A 53 -18.17 -24.11 22.37
CA LEU A 53 -17.19 -23.53 21.49
C LEU A 53 -17.27 -22.00 21.47
N CYS A 54 -18.47 -21.43 21.53
CA CYS A 54 -18.66 -19.98 21.56
C CYS A 54 -18.09 -19.37 22.86
N GLU A 55 -18.24 -20.06 23.98
CA GLU A 55 -17.65 -19.65 25.26
C GLU A 55 -16.13 -19.74 25.22
N THR A 56 -15.60 -20.82 24.64
CA THR A 56 -14.15 -21.03 24.45
C THR A 56 -13.54 -19.91 23.61
N ASP A 57 -14.14 -19.61 22.46
CA ASP A 57 -13.70 -18.53 21.57
C ASP A 57 -13.73 -17.17 22.28
N SER A 58 -14.80 -16.90 23.05
CA SER A 58 -14.93 -15.66 23.84
C SER A 58 -13.88 -15.56 24.95
N MET A 59 -13.57 -16.68 25.63
CA MET A 59 -12.53 -16.74 26.65
C MET A 59 -11.13 -16.53 26.06
N LEU A 60 -10.82 -17.17 24.93
CA LEU A 60 -9.55 -17.01 24.22
C LEU A 60 -9.38 -15.57 23.75
N PHE A 61 -10.41 -14.99 23.14
CA PHE A 61 -10.39 -13.60 22.71
C PHE A 61 -10.21 -12.66 23.90
N GLY A 62 -10.98 -12.83 24.98
CA GLY A 62 -10.84 -12.05 26.21
C GLY A 62 -9.44 -12.14 26.83
N ALA A 63 -8.81 -13.32 26.81
CA ALA A 63 -7.44 -13.51 27.27
C ALA A 63 -6.43 -12.76 26.39
N THR A 64 -6.57 -12.84 25.07
CA THR A 64 -5.71 -12.10 24.15
C THR A 64 -5.89 -10.58 24.26
N LEU A 65 -7.13 -10.12 24.52
CA LEU A 65 -7.44 -8.72 24.80
C LEU A 65 -6.79 -8.26 26.11
N ALA A 66 -6.84 -9.08 27.17
CA ALA A 66 -6.18 -8.81 28.44
C ALA A 66 -4.66 -8.68 28.27
N VAL A 67 -4.03 -9.57 27.48
CA VAL A 67 -2.61 -9.47 27.13
C VAL A 67 -2.30 -8.14 26.43
N CYS A 68 -3.13 -7.73 25.45
CA CYS A 68 -2.99 -6.45 24.76
C CYS A 68 -3.05 -5.27 25.74
N ARG A 69 -4.00 -5.29 26.69
CA ARG A 69 -4.18 -4.25 27.72
C ARG A 69 -2.98 -4.16 28.66
N ILE A 70 -2.50 -5.30 29.16
CA ILE A 70 -1.36 -5.36 30.09
C ILE A 70 -0.06 -4.88 29.43
N ILE A 71 0.11 -5.15 28.14
CA ILE A 71 1.27 -4.69 27.37
C ILE A 71 1.14 -3.21 26.97
N GLY A 72 -0.06 -2.63 27.08
CA GLY A 72 -0.34 -1.26 26.62
C GLY A 72 -0.41 -1.15 25.10
N ALA A 73 -0.75 -2.24 24.41
CA ALA A 73 -0.91 -2.24 22.97
C ALA A 73 -2.14 -1.40 22.58
N LYS A 74 -1.95 -0.44 21.68
CA LYS A 74 -3.06 0.36 21.14
C LYS A 74 -3.98 -0.56 20.34
N LEU A 75 -5.16 -0.81 20.88
CA LEU A 75 -6.22 -1.49 20.14
C LEU A 75 -6.63 -0.56 18.99
N PRO A 76 -6.55 -1.02 17.73
CA PRO A 76 -7.20 -0.31 16.65
C PRO A 76 -8.64 -0.08 17.06
N MET A 77 -9.09 1.18 17.13
CA MET A 77 -10.52 1.49 17.12
C MET A 77 -11.15 0.64 16.02
N ALA A 78 -12.37 0.15 16.25
CA ALA A 78 -13.21 -0.49 15.24
C ALA A 78 -13.46 0.49 14.09
N ARG A 79 -12.43 0.74 13.29
CA ARG A 79 -12.48 1.50 12.07
C ARG A 79 -13.27 0.61 11.15
N ARG A 80 -14.54 0.98 10.96
CA ARG A 80 -15.32 0.73 9.74
C ARG A 80 -14.32 0.51 8.64
N ALA A 81 -14.32 -0.70 8.06
CA ALA A 81 -13.39 -1.11 7.03
C ALA A 81 -13.07 0.10 6.16
N THR A 82 -11.88 0.68 6.34
CA THR A 82 -11.40 1.68 5.39
C THR A 82 -11.40 0.90 4.11
N GLN A 83 -12.40 1.18 3.25
CA GLN A 83 -12.50 0.63 1.92
C GLN A 83 -11.09 0.73 1.38
N GLN A 84 -10.42 -0.41 1.20
CA GLN A 84 -9.15 -0.42 0.49
C GLN A 84 -9.54 0.12 -0.87
N GLY A 85 -9.29 1.41 -1.10
CA GLY A 85 -9.60 2.08 -2.35
C GLY A 85 -9.06 1.18 -3.44
N SER A 86 -9.92 0.83 -4.40
CA SER A 86 -9.66 -0.19 -5.41
C SER A 86 -8.20 -0.11 -5.86
N ALA A 87 -7.41 -1.09 -5.40
CA ALA A 87 -5.96 -1.01 -5.54
C ALA A 87 -5.65 -0.89 -7.02
N ILE A 88 -5.07 0.25 -7.43
CA ILE A 88 -4.74 0.50 -8.83
C ILE A 88 -3.85 -0.67 -9.29
N PRO A 89 -4.25 -1.41 -10.33
CA PRO A 89 -3.49 -2.56 -10.77
C PRO A 89 -2.04 -2.18 -11.06
N ALA A 90 -1.09 -3.03 -10.66
CA ALA A 90 0.34 -2.74 -10.80
C ALA A 90 0.76 -2.45 -12.26
N TRP A 91 0.07 -3.04 -13.25
CA TRP A 91 0.31 -2.72 -14.66
C TRP A 91 -0.05 -1.27 -15.00
N ARG A 92 -1.12 -0.71 -14.43
CA ARG A 92 -1.60 0.64 -14.70
C ARG A 92 -0.62 1.66 -14.14
N LYS A 93 -0.22 1.47 -12.89
CA LYS A 93 0.82 2.28 -12.23
C LYS A 93 2.11 2.32 -13.05
N ARG A 94 2.59 1.17 -13.54
CA ARG A 94 3.79 1.10 -14.39
C ARG A 94 3.69 1.93 -15.68
N ILE A 95 2.51 1.97 -16.31
CA ILE A 95 2.30 2.76 -17.53
C ILE A 95 2.19 4.26 -17.19
N GLU A 96 1.45 4.60 -16.14
CA GLU A 96 1.33 5.98 -15.65
C GLU A 96 2.69 6.57 -15.26
N ASP A 97 3.55 5.80 -14.59
CA ASP A 97 4.93 6.20 -14.27
C ASP A 97 5.77 6.47 -15.53
N ARG A 98 5.61 5.66 -16.59
CA ARG A 98 6.29 5.89 -17.89
C ARG A 98 5.80 7.19 -18.54
N ILE A 99 4.49 7.44 -18.52
CA ILE A 99 3.89 8.67 -19.03
C ILE A 99 4.42 9.88 -18.25
N ALA A 100 4.45 9.82 -16.92
CA ALA A 100 4.94 10.90 -16.07
C ALA A 100 6.42 11.21 -16.35
N LYS A 101 7.27 10.19 -16.45
CA LYS A 101 8.69 10.35 -16.81
C LYS A 101 8.85 10.98 -18.19
N ALA A 102 8.07 10.55 -19.19
CA ALA A 102 8.12 11.12 -20.53
C ALA A 102 7.67 12.59 -20.56
N ARG A 103 6.59 12.95 -19.86
CA ARG A 103 6.14 14.35 -19.72
C ARG A 103 7.21 15.23 -19.06
N ALA A 104 7.84 14.74 -18.00
CA ALA A 104 8.92 15.45 -17.30
C ALA A 104 10.17 15.62 -18.18
N LEU A 105 10.43 14.68 -19.10
CA LEU A 105 11.51 14.80 -20.07
C LEU A 105 11.16 15.82 -21.16
N ILE A 106 9.95 15.78 -21.73
CA ILE A 106 9.45 16.77 -22.69
C ILE A 106 9.61 18.18 -22.12
N GLY A 107 9.14 18.43 -20.88
CA GLY A 107 9.26 19.75 -20.25
C GLY A 107 10.71 20.26 -20.16
N ARG A 108 11.68 19.35 -19.92
CA ARG A 108 13.10 19.69 -19.88
C ARG A 108 13.71 19.93 -21.26
N LEU A 109 13.33 19.14 -22.27
CA LEU A 109 13.75 19.37 -23.66
C LEU A 109 13.20 20.70 -24.19
N THR A 110 11.92 21.01 -23.93
CA THR A 110 11.31 22.29 -24.30
C THR A 110 12.00 23.45 -23.58
N SER A 111 12.28 23.31 -22.28
CA SER A 111 13.00 24.34 -21.51
C SER A 111 14.39 24.63 -22.08
N PHE A 112 15.14 23.57 -22.44
CA PHE A 112 16.43 23.70 -23.10
C PHE A 112 16.32 24.41 -24.46
N ARG A 113 15.32 24.03 -25.27
CA ARG A 113 15.04 24.67 -26.56
C ARG A 113 14.73 26.17 -26.42
N SER A 114 14.10 26.58 -25.32
CA SER A 114 13.84 27.99 -24.98
C SER A 114 15.07 28.73 -24.42
N GLY A 115 16.27 28.14 -24.43
CA GLY A 115 17.51 28.77 -23.99
C GLY A 115 17.88 28.53 -22.52
N ASN A 116 17.16 27.66 -21.80
CA ASN A 116 17.50 27.35 -20.40
C ASN A 116 18.68 26.36 -20.31
N ASN A 117 19.87 26.92 -20.05
CA ASN A 117 21.12 26.17 -19.95
C ASN A 117 21.54 25.82 -18.51
N ARG A 118 20.61 25.79 -17.55
CA ARG A 118 20.96 25.37 -16.18
C ARG A 118 21.58 23.96 -16.17
N PRO A 119 22.62 23.69 -15.36
CA PRO A 119 23.34 22.41 -15.37
C PRO A 119 22.44 21.18 -15.22
N ARG A 120 21.37 21.28 -14.42
CA ARG A 120 20.40 20.20 -14.21
C ARG A 120 19.59 19.87 -15.48
N VAL A 121 19.24 20.89 -16.26
CA VAL A 121 18.54 20.72 -17.54
C VAL A 121 19.50 20.07 -18.53
N LEU A 122 20.70 20.64 -18.70
CA LEU A 122 21.75 20.11 -19.58
C LEU A 122 22.08 18.64 -19.29
N ARG A 123 22.26 18.26 -18.02
CA ARG A 123 22.51 16.86 -17.64
C ARG A 123 21.38 15.94 -18.09
N THR A 124 20.13 16.38 -17.94
CA THR A 124 18.97 15.58 -18.36
C THR A 124 18.93 15.45 -19.88
N VAL A 125 19.18 16.53 -20.62
CA VAL A 125 19.20 16.52 -22.08
C VAL A 125 20.32 15.60 -22.60
N ARG A 126 21.54 15.68 -22.04
CA ARG A 126 22.63 14.76 -22.38
C ARG A 126 22.25 13.30 -22.15
N MET A 127 21.60 13.00 -21.01
CA MET A 127 21.12 11.65 -20.74
C MET A 127 20.02 11.20 -21.72
N ALA A 128 19.19 12.12 -22.22
CA ALA A 128 18.13 11.81 -23.19
C ALA A 128 18.66 11.36 -24.56
N PHE A 129 19.87 11.82 -24.90
CA PHE A 129 20.65 11.50 -26.10
C PHE A 129 21.86 10.60 -25.79
N ALA A 130 21.95 10.04 -24.58
CA ALA A 130 23.04 9.13 -24.25
C ALA A 130 23.00 7.89 -25.16
N GLY A 131 24.14 7.55 -25.77
CA GLY A 131 24.23 6.46 -26.75
C GLY A 131 23.75 6.82 -28.16
N THR A 132 23.33 8.06 -28.40
CA THR A 132 23.18 8.61 -29.75
C THR A 132 24.38 9.50 -30.07
N ASN A 133 24.89 9.48 -31.31
CA ASN A 133 26.02 10.30 -31.78
C ASN A 133 25.64 11.80 -31.96
N ILE A 134 24.74 12.30 -31.10
CA ILE A 134 24.20 13.65 -31.17
C ILE A 134 24.90 14.50 -30.13
N SER A 135 25.62 15.52 -30.58
CA SER A 135 26.23 16.52 -29.70
C SER A 135 25.32 17.75 -29.59
N LEU A 136 25.23 18.31 -28.38
CA LEU A 136 24.41 19.50 -28.11
C LEU A 136 24.93 20.77 -28.78
N SER A 137 26.16 20.75 -29.28
CA SER A 137 26.78 21.86 -30.00
C SER A 137 26.56 21.79 -31.52
N GLN A 138 25.88 20.76 -32.03
CA GLN A 138 25.59 20.66 -33.46
C GLN A 138 24.54 21.70 -33.89
N PRO A 139 24.65 22.26 -35.11
CA PRO A 139 23.70 23.25 -35.60
C PRO A 139 22.27 22.68 -35.78
N ASP A 140 22.14 21.37 -35.96
CA ASP A 140 20.87 20.65 -36.16
C ASP A 140 20.17 20.22 -34.86
N ILE A 141 20.71 20.60 -33.69
CA ILE A 141 20.18 20.14 -32.40
C ILE A 141 18.72 20.51 -32.18
N THR A 142 18.28 21.68 -32.65
CA THR A 142 16.89 22.15 -32.51
C THR A 142 15.90 21.24 -33.22
N GLN A 143 16.28 20.72 -34.39
CA GLN A 143 15.46 19.77 -35.14
C GLN A 143 15.40 18.43 -34.41
N LYS A 144 16.56 17.88 -34.01
CA LYS A 144 16.65 16.62 -33.25
C LYS A 144 15.90 16.66 -31.92
N LEU A 145 15.89 17.80 -31.24
CA LEU A 145 15.08 18.01 -30.03
C LEU A 145 13.58 17.92 -30.32
N THR A 146 13.15 18.48 -31.45
CA THR A 146 11.73 18.47 -31.86
C THR A 146 11.28 17.07 -32.22
N GLU A 147 12.06 16.35 -33.03
CA GLU A 147 11.84 14.93 -33.34
C GLU A 147 11.74 14.09 -32.06
N ARG A 148 12.66 14.30 -31.12
CA ARG A 148 12.65 13.58 -29.84
C ARG A 148 11.44 13.90 -28.98
N ILE A 149 10.97 15.14 -28.99
CA ILE A 149 9.75 15.55 -28.27
C ILE A 149 8.53 14.86 -28.90
N ASP A 150 8.45 14.83 -30.22
CA ASP A 150 7.32 14.24 -30.92
C ASP A 150 7.28 12.71 -30.78
N ASP A 151 8.43 12.03 -30.80
CA ASP A 151 8.56 10.62 -30.42
C ASP A 151 7.95 10.34 -29.03
N LEU A 152 8.26 11.19 -28.05
CA LEU A 152 7.76 11.03 -26.68
C LEU A 152 6.24 11.28 -26.61
N LYS A 153 5.72 12.25 -27.36
CA LYS A 153 4.27 12.48 -27.47
C LYS A 153 3.56 11.27 -28.08
N GLN A 154 4.11 10.71 -29.17
CA GLN A 154 3.58 9.50 -29.80
C GLN A 154 3.56 8.32 -28.83
N LYS A 155 4.66 8.12 -28.07
CA LYS A 155 4.74 7.07 -27.03
C LYS A 155 3.70 7.28 -25.92
N ILE A 156 3.53 8.51 -25.44
CA ILE A 156 2.50 8.84 -24.43
C ILE A 156 1.10 8.50 -24.96
N ALA A 157 0.79 8.88 -26.20
CA ALA A 157 -0.50 8.57 -26.81
C ALA A 157 -0.73 7.05 -26.93
N ALA A 158 0.29 6.29 -27.34
CA ALA A 158 0.23 4.84 -27.41
C ALA A 158 0.01 4.19 -26.02
N TRP A 159 0.70 4.66 -24.99
CA TRP A 159 0.52 4.20 -23.61
C TRP A 159 -0.86 4.55 -23.06
N GLY A 160 -1.39 5.75 -23.35
CA GLY A 160 -2.75 6.14 -23.01
C GLY A 160 -3.79 5.20 -23.63
N LYS A 161 -3.67 4.92 -24.94
CA LYS A 161 -4.52 3.94 -25.64
C LYS A 161 -4.42 2.53 -25.04
N ARG A 162 -3.25 2.14 -24.52
CA ARG A 162 -3.07 0.84 -23.85
C ARG A 162 -3.80 0.77 -22.51
N ILE A 163 -3.78 1.84 -21.71
CA ILE A 163 -4.55 1.93 -20.46
C ILE A 163 -6.05 1.79 -20.74
N LEU A 164 -6.56 2.49 -21.75
CA LEU A 164 -7.97 2.43 -22.14
C LEU A 164 -8.37 1.01 -22.52
N ARG A 165 -7.63 0.36 -23.43
CA ARG A 165 -7.88 -1.02 -23.87
C ARG A 165 -7.91 -2.01 -22.71
N PHE A 166 -6.95 -1.94 -21.80
CA PHE A 166 -6.88 -2.86 -20.65
C PHE A 166 -7.99 -2.61 -19.64
N SER A 167 -8.35 -1.35 -19.42
CA SER A 167 -9.46 -0.98 -18.53
C SER A 167 -10.79 -1.47 -19.10
N GLU A 168 -11.00 -1.33 -20.41
CA GLU A 168 -12.20 -1.81 -21.09
C GLU A 168 -12.30 -3.35 -21.07
N SER A 169 -11.21 -4.05 -21.36
CA SER A 169 -11.15 -5.51 -21.24
C SER A 169 -11.48 -5.99 -19.83
N SER A 170 -10.92 -5.33 -18.80
CA SER A 170 -11.22 -5.64 -17.41
C SER A 170 -12.69 -5.37 -17.06
N ARG A 171 -13.27 -4.29 -17.59
CA ARG A 171 -14.68 -3.95 -17.42
C ARG A 171 -15.60 -5.02 -18.04
N ARG A 172 -15.33 -5.43 -19.29
CA ARG A 172 -16.09 -6.48 -19.99
C ARG A 172 -16.04 -7.81 -19.22
N PHE A 173 -14.85 -8.20 -18.75
CA PHE A 173 -14.69 -9.41 -17.95
C PHE A 173 -15.52 -9.37 -16.66
N ASN A 174 -15.54 -8.24 -15.96
CA ASN A 174 -16.33 -8.09 -14.74
C ASN A 174 -17.84 -8.06 -15.02
N GLN A 175 -18.27 -7.46 -16.14
CA GLN A 175 -19.68 -7.45 -16.55
C GLN A 175 -20.18 -8.85 -16.91
N ASN A 176 -19.37 -9.67 -17.57
CA ASN A 176 -19.75 -11.04 -17.95
C ASN A 176 -19.71 -12.04 -16.77
N ARG A 177 -19.20 -11.63 -15.60
CA ARG A 177 -19.18 -12.46 -14.37
C ARG A 177 -20.39 -12.20 -13.46
N LEU A 178 -21.13 -11.12 -13.70
CA LEU A 178 -22.41 -10.80 -13.06
C LEU A 178 -23.54 -11.40 -13.89
#